data_AF-A0A9P4VUS8-F1
#
_entry.id   AF-A0A9P4VUS8-F1
#
_cell.length_a   1.000
_cell.length_b   1.000
_cell.length_c   1.000
_cell.angle_alpha   90.00
_cell.angle_beta   90.00
_cell.angle_gamma   90.00
#
_symmetry.space_group_name_H-M   'P 1'
#
loop_
_entity.id
_entity.type
_entity.pdbx_description
1 polymer ?
#
loop_
_entity_poly.entity_id
_entity_poly.type
_entity_poly.pdbx_seq_one_letter_code
_entity_poly.pdbx_strand_id
1 'polypeptide(L)'
;IKRAYHLALLTHHPDKTSPSQITSPHSARPTIDALKTAYKTLSTPSLRTSYDRALLLSLSSLSPTPNSISNSTTPTETLDLSDLSHTADPGGGVWYRACRCGLERGFVVQERELERADDEGVREVLVSCGGCSLWVRVVFGV
;
A
#
# COMPACT_ATOMS: atom_id res chain seq x y z
N ILE A 1 -2.37 5.56 -9.24
CA ILE A 1 -3.37 4.52 -9.60
C ILE A 1 -3.01 3.69 -10.85
N LYS A 2 -2.54 4.29 -11.95
CA LYS A 2 -2.23 3.55 -13.20
C LYS A 2 -1.17 2.46 -13.01
N ARG A 3 -0.11 2.76 -12.27
CA ARG A 3 0.93 1.78 -11.90
C ARG A 3 0.35 0.59 -11.12
N ALA A 4 -0.45 0.87 -10.08
CA ALA A 4 -1.11 -0.16 -9.27
C ALA A 4 -2.05 -1.04 -10.11
N TYR A 5 -2.82 -0.45 -11.02
CA TYR A 5 -3.65 -1.19 -11.97
C TYR A 5 -2.83 -2.12 -12.87
N HIS A 6 -1.72 -1.62 -13.42
CA HIS A 6 -0.84 -2.42 -14.26
C HIS A 6 -0.22 -3.61 -13.49
N LEU A 7 0.26 -3.37 -12.27
CA LEU A 7 0.79 -4.43 -11.41
C LEU A 7 -0.30 -5.46 -11.08
N ALA A 8 -1.51 -5.01 -10.74
CA ALA A 8 -2.63 -5.90 -10.45
C ALA A 8 -3.01 -6.77 -11.67
N LEU A 9 -2.99 -6.22 -12.88
CA LEU A 9 -3.20 -7.03 -14.08
C LEU A 9 -2.10 -8.07 -14.27
N LEU A 10 -0.83 -7.71 -14.05
CA LEU A 10 0.29 -8.64 -14.17
C LEU A 10 0.27 -9.75 -13.12
N THR A 11 -0.27 -9.51 -11.93
CA THR A 11 -0.37 -10.53 -10.88
C THR A 11 -1.62 -11.39 -11.00
N HIS A 12 -2.73 -10.84 -11.50
CA HIS A 12 -4.03 -11.51 -11.61
C HIS A 12 -4.36 -12.01 -13.03
N HIS A 13 -3.41 -11.96 -13.97
CA HIS A 13 -3.60 -12.51 -15.30
C HIS A 13 -3.72 -14.04 -15.25
N PRO A 14 -4.67 -14.67 -15.98
CA PRO A 14 -4.87 -16.12 -15.97
C PRO A 14 -3.64 -16.91 -16.45
N ASP A 15 -2.77 -16.31 -17.25
CA ASP A 15 -1.52 -16.92 -17.72
C ASP A 15 -0.48 -17.14 -16.61
N LYS A 16 -0.62 -16.44 -15.48
CA LYS A 16 0.25 -16.57 -14.29
C LYS A 16 -0.40 -17.31 -13.14
N THR A 17 -1.66 -17.73 -13.28
CA THR A 17 -2.36 -18.48 -12.25
C THR A 17 -2.06 -19.96 -12.38
N SER A 18 -1.16 -20.49 -11.54
CA SER A 18 -1.01 -21.93 -11.36
C SER A 18 -2.32 -22.51 -10.77
N PRO A 19 -2.87 -23.61 -11.33
CA PRO A 19 -4.12 -24.21 -10.84
C PRO A 19 -4.06 -24.68 -9.38
N SER A 20 -2.87 -24.78 -8.78
CA SER A 20 -2.68 -25.19 -7.39
C SER A 20 -3.03 -24.14 -6.34
N GLN A 21 -3.43 -22.91 -6.71
CA GLN A 21 -3.74 -21.82 -5.76
C GLN A 21 -5.24 -21.67 -5.42
N ILE A 22 -6.09 -22.63 -5.81
CA ILE A 22 -7.56 -22.52 -5.71
C ILE A 22 -8.10 -22.92 -4.31
N THR A 23 -7.27 -23.41 -3.38
CA THR A 23 -7.72 -24.01 -2.11
C THR A 23 -7.67 -23.07 -0.89
N SER A 24 -8.14 -21.83 -1.01
CA SER A 24 -8.36 -20.99 0.19
C SER A 24 -9.68 -20.20 0.12
N PRO A 25 -10.69 -20.53 0.95
CA PRO A 25 -12.04 -19.95 0.89
C PRO A 25 -12.14 -18.49 1.38
N HIS A 26 -11.03 -17.85 1.73
CA HIS A 26 -10.98 -16.46 2.22
C HIS A 26 -10.18 -15.49 1.34
N SER A 27 -9.66 -15.93 0.20
CA SER A 27 -8.92 -15.07 -0.74
C SER A 27 -9.60 -15.09 -2.10
N ALA A 28 -10.76 -14.42 -2.19
CA ALA A 28 -11.38 -14.15 -3.49
C ALA A 28 -10.47 -13.19 -4.26
N ARG A 29 -9.57 -13.76 -5.07
CA ARG A 29 -8.69 -12.98 -5.93
C ARG A 29 -9.56 -12.10 -6.85
N PRO A 30 -9.25 -10.80 -6.97
CA PRO A 30 -10.00 -9.93 -7.86
C PRO A 30 -9.91 -10.42 -9.30
N THR A 31 -11.04 -10.51 -9.98
CA THR A 31 -11.11 -10.84 -11.40
C THR A 31 -10.63 -9.66 -12.24
N ILE A 32 -10.20 -9.92 -13.48
CA ILE A 32 -9.78 -8.85 -14.41
C ILE A 32 -10.90 -7.81 -14.62
N ASP A 33 -12.15 -8.26 -14.70
CA ASP A 33 -13.29 -7.34 -14.87
C ASP A 33 -13.55 -6.48 -13.64
N ALA A 34 -13.31 -7.00 -12.44
CA ALA A 34 -13.32 -6.22 -11.21
C ALA A 34 -12.19 -5.15 -11.22
N LEU A 35 -10.99 -5.52 -11.66
CA LEU A 35 -9.86 -4.57 -11.78
C LEU A 35 -10.15 -3.46 -12.80
N LYS A 36 -10.72 -3.80 -13.97
CA LYS A 36 -11.12 -2.82 -14.99
C LYS A 36 -12.17 -1.86 -14.47
N THR A 37 -13.19 -2.38 -13.80
CA THR A 37 -14.27 -1.58 -13.20
C THR A 37 -13.72 -0.64 -12.13
N ALA A 38 -12.90 -1.17 -11.22
CA ALA A 38 -12.24 -0.37 -10.19
C ALA A 38 -11.37 0.74 -10.79
N TYR A 39 -10.55 0.43 -11.80
CA TYR A 39 -9.73 1.44 -12.47
C TYR A 39 -10.59 2.52 -13.14
N LYS A 40 -11.66 2.14 -13.86
CA LYS A 40 -12.57 3.10 -14.50
C LYS A 40 -13.21 4.04 -13.48
N THR A 41 -13.71 3.50 -12.37
CA THR A 41 -14.32 4.28 -11.29
C THR A 41 -13.30 5.21 -10.62
N LEU A 42 -12.12 4.72 -10.27
CA LEU A 42 -11.10 5.49 -9.54
C LEU A 42 -10.33 6.49 -10.42
N SER A 43 -10.26 6.26 -11.73
CA SER A 43 -9.61 7.18 -12.69
C SER A 43 -10.52 8.30 -13.18
N THR A 44 -11.85 8.14 -13.07
CA THR A 44 -12.82 9.16 -13.48
C THR A 44 -13.25 10.01 -12.28
N PRO A 45 -12.98 11.33 -12.23
CA PRO A 45 -13.23 12.15 -11.04
C PRO A 45 -14.68 12.13 -10.54
N SER A 46 -15.66 12.19 -11.45
CA SER A 46 -17.09 12.17 -11.12
C SER A 46 -17.52 10.82 -10.53
N LEU A 47 -17.10 9.71 -11.15
CA LEU A 47 -17.40 8.35 -10.66
C LEU A 47 -16.74 8.10 -9.31
N ARG A 48 -15.48 8.53 -9.14
CA ARG A 48 -14.77 8.44 -7.87
C ARG A 48 -15.52 9.19 -6.77
N THR A 49 -15.93 10.43 -7.03
CA THR A 49 -16.66 11.23 -6.03
C THR A 49 -17.98 10.57 -5.64
N SER A 50 -18.72 10.02 -6.61
CA SER A 50 -19.97 9.28 -6.35
C SER A 50 -19.73 8.03 -5.50
N TYR A 51 -18.69 7.27 -5.84
CA TYR A 51 -18.27 6.08 -5.10
C TYR A 51 -17.85 6.42 -3.66
N ASP A 52 -17.01 7.44 -3.49
CA ASP A 52 -16.53 7.89 -2.18
C ASP A 52 -17.71 8.31 -1.28
N ARG A 53 -18.72 9.01 -1.84
CA ARG A 53 -19.96 9.33 -1.12
C ARG A 53 -20.74 8.09 -0.71
N ALA A 54 -20.92 7.13 -1.62
CA ALA A 54 -21.62 5.89 -1.33
C ALA A 54 -20.90 5.07 -0.23
N LEU A 55 -19.56 5.07 -0.24
CA LEU A 55 -18.73 4.42 0.77
C LEU A 55 -18.97 5.03 2.16
N LEU A 56 -18.96 6.37 2.26
CA LEU A 56 -19.21 7.07 3.52
C LEU A 56 -20.61 6.80 4.08
N LEU A 57 -21.63 6.76 3.22
CA LEU A 57 -23.00 6.43 3.62
C LEU A 57 -23.11 4.96 4.09
N SER A 58 -22.44 4.03 3.40
CA SER A 58 -22.39 2.63 3.78
C SER A 58 -21.70 2.42 5.13
N LEU A 59 -20.55 3.05 5.36
CA LEU A 59 -19.83 3.03 6.63
C LEU A 59 -20.67 3.60 7.79
N SER A 60 -21.42 4.68 7.51
CA SER A 60 -22.32 5.30 8.50
C SER A 60 -23.53 4.39 8.83
N SER A 61 -23.97 3.58 7.88
CA SER A 61 -25.06 2.60 8.09
C SER A 61 -24.61 1.40 8.94
N LEU A 62 -23.32 1.07 8.92
CA LEU A 62 -22.75 -0.09 9.61
C LEU A 62 -22.31 0.20 11.05
N SER A 63 -22.30 1.46 11.52
CA SER A 63 -21.97 1.79 12.91
C SER A 63 -22.61 3.11 13.40
N PRO A 64 -23.47 3.09 14.45
CA PRO A 64 -24.01 4.29 15.07
C PRO A 64 -23.13 4.85 16.20
N THR A 65 -21.86 4.44 16.33
CA THR A 65 -20.99 4.95 17.42
C THR A 65 -20.25 6.22 17.01
N PRO A 66 -20.30 7.31 17.80
CA PRO A 66 -19.86 8.65 17.41
C PRO A 66 -18.34 8.86 17.30
N ASN A 67 -17.51 7.81 17.40
CA ASN A 67 -16.04 7.93 17.41
C ASN A 67 -15.31 7.14 16.33
N SER A 68 -16.01 6.61 15.32
CA SER A 68 -15.35 5.92 14.20
C SER A 68 -14.85 6.92 13.16
N ILE A 69 -13.94 7.82 13.55
CA ILE A 69 -13.04 8.44 12.58
C ILE A 69 -12.29 7.29 11.95
N SER A 70 -12.54 7.10 10.66
CA SER A 70 -11.98 6.13 9.74
C SER A 70 -10.44 6.22 9.68
N ASN A 71 -9.78 5.86 10.77
CA ASN A 71 -8.42 5.36 10.70
C ASN A 71 -8.58 3.89 10.39
N SER A 72 -8.50 3.55 9.10
CA SER A 72 -8.24 2.18 8.65
C SER A 72 -7.23 1.58 9.61
N THR A 73 -7.70 0.75 10.54
CA THR A 73 -6.88 0.11 11.57
C THR A 73 -6.10 -1.03 10.92
N THR A 74 -5.53 -0.77 9.74
CA THR A 74 -4.42 -1.56 9.25
C THR A 74 -3.31 -1.27 10.24
N PRO A 75 -2.89 -2.25 11.07
CA PRO A 75 -1.71 -2.05 11.90
C PRO A 75 -0.58 -1.64 10.96
N THR A 76 -0.10 -0.41 11.16
CA THR A 76 1.10 0.07 10.48
C THR A 76 2.23 -0.79 11.02
N GLU A 77 2.72 -1.70 10.19
CA GLU A 77 3.86 -2.56 10.53
C GLU A 77 5.05 -1.66 10.86
N THR A 78 5.63 -1.86 12.05
CA THR A 78 6.86 -1.18 12.45
C THR A 78 8.04 -2.06 12.05
N LEU A 79 8.99 -1.48 11.33
CA LEU A 79 10.19 -2.14 10.82
C LEU A 79 11.41 -1.41 11.36
N ASP A 80 12.45 -2.14 11.74
CA ASP A 80 13.76 -1.54 11.97
C ASP A 80 14.45 -1.30 10.63
N LEU A 81 15.36 -0.32 10.56
CA LEU A 81 16.14 -0.04 9.37
C LEU A 81 16.99 -1.25 8.94
N SER A 82 17.38 -2.10 9.89
CA SER A 82 18.08 -3.37 9.64
C SER A 82 17.22 -4.44 8.94
N ASP A 83 15.89 -4.33 9.01
CA ASP A 83 14.97 -5.23 8.30
C ASP A 83 14.84 -4.88 6.80
N LEU A 84 15.38 -3.74 6.36
CA LEU A 84 15.31 -3.28 4.98
C LEU A 84 16.59 -3.67 4.21
N SER A 85 16.41 -4.01 2.94
CA SER A 85 17.53 -4.21 2.03
C SER A 85 18.17 -2.87 1.66
N HIS A 86 19.49 -2.79 1.73
CA HIS A 86 20.25 -1.57 1.46
C HIS A 86 20.99 -1.67 0.11
N THR A 87 20.97 -0.58 -0.65
CA THR A 87 21.81 -0.38 -1.84
C THR A 87 22.42 1.02 -1.79
N ALA A 88 23.74 1.10 -2.00
CA ALA A 88 24.43 2.37 -2.17
C ALA A 88 24.13 2.93 -3.58
N ASP A 89 23.61 4.15 -3.65
CA ASP A 89 23.40 4.91 -4.88
C ASP A 89 24.41 6.08 -4.90
N PRO A 90 24.92 6.53 -6.07
CA PRO A 90 25.73 7.75 -6.17
C PRO A 90 25.14 9.01 -5.52
N GLY A 91 23.84 9.04 -5.22
CA GLY A 91 23.16 10.13 -4.50
C GLY A 91 22.88 9.89 -3.01
N GLY A 92 23.41 8.80 -2.42
CA GLY A 92 23.19 8.39 -1.04
C GLY A 92 22.65 6.95 -0.90
N GLY A 93 22.59 6.45 0.32
CA GLY A 93 22.01 5.15 0.65
C GLY A 93 20.51 5.09 0.37
N VAL A 94 20.06 3.93 -0.14
CA VAL A 94 18.64 3.63 -0.34
C VAL A 94 18.29 2.33 0.36
N TRP A 95 17.27 2.38 1.22
CA TRP A 95 16.69 1.22 1.90
C TRP A 95 15.35 0.88 1.28
N TYR A 96 15.09 -0.41 1.06
CA TYR A 96 13.83 -0.86 0.49
C TYR A 96 13.38 -2.23 0.99
N ARG A 97 12.09 -2.48 0.89
CA ARG A 97 11.47 -3.78 1.17
C ARG A 97 10.34 -4.07 0.20
N ALA A 98 10.16 -5.35 -0.12
CA ALA A 98 9.01 -5.81 -0.89
C ALA A 98 7.71 -5.59 -0.12
N CYS A 99 6.67 -5.17 -0.81
CA CYS A 99 5.33 -5.07 -0.25
C CYS A 99 4.52 -6.32 -0.57
N ARG A 100 3.61 -6.71 0.33
CA ARG A 100 2.66 -7.82 0.14
C ARG A 100 1.75 -7.69 -1.10
N CYS A 101 1.69 -6.50 -1.72
CA CYS A 101 1.03 -6.33 -3.01
C CYS A 101 1.84 -6.88 -4.20
N GLY A 102 3.05 -7.38 -3.98
CA GLY A 102 3.94 -7.95 -5.00
C GLY A 102 4.93 -6.95 -5.60
N LEU A 103 5.02 -5.72 -5.08
CA LEU A 103 6.01 -4.75 -5.52
C LEU A 103 7.33 -4.94 -4.75
N GLU A 104 8.41 -5.34 -5.43
CA GLU A 104 9.72 -5.66 -4.83
C GLU A 104 10.38 -4.47 -4.11
N ARG A 105 10.28 -3.28 -4.69
CA ARG A 105 10.65 -2.01 -4.04
C ARG A 105 9.38 -1.28 -3.62
N GLY A 106 8.63 -1.96 -2.75
CA GLY A 106 7.32 -1.56 -2.30
C GLY A 106 7.40 -0.36 -1.38
N PHE A 107 8.25 -0.45 -0.37
CA PHE A 107 8.60 0.63 0.56
C PHE A 107 10.04 1.04 0.27
N VAL A 108 10.29 2.34 0.15
CA VAL A 108 11.60 2.89 -0.19
C VAL A 108 11.86 4.09 0.71
N VAL A 109 13.02 4.10 1.36
CA VAL A 109 13.53 5.19 2.20
C VAL A 109 14.86 5.65 1.61
N GLN A 110 15.05 6.96 1.51
CA GLN A 110 16.32 7.56 1.08
C GLN A 110 17.10 8.07 2.29
N GLU A 111 18.42 8.08 2.22
CA GLU A 111 19.30 8.58 3.29
C GLU A 111 18.93 9.98 3.74
N ARG A 112 18.73 10.89 2.80
CA ARG A 112 18.27 12.26 3.06
C ARG A 112 16.98 12.36 3.88
N GLU A 113 16.09 11.37 3.79
CA GLU A 113 14.82 11.35 4.54
C GLU A 113 15.09 10.94 6.00
N LEU A 114 16.04 10.04 6.22
CA LEU A 114 16.50 9.64 7.55
C LEU A 114 17.29 10.76 8.23
N GLU A 115 18.25 11.37 7.53
CA GLU A 115 19.06 12.48 8.02
C GLU A 115 18.19 13.65 8.46
N ARG A 116 17.22 14.04 7.61
CA ARG A 116 16.27 15.10 7.94
C ARG A 116 15.45 14.79 9.19
N ALA A 117 14.97 13.56 9.33
CA ALA A 117 14.20 13.16 10.49
C ALA A 117 15.06 13.19 11.76
N ASP A 118 16.33 12.74 11.69
CA ASP A 118 17.28 12.81 12.81
C ASP A 118 17.60 14.25 13.22
N ASP A 119 17.81 15.16 12.26
CA ASP A 119 18.00 16.60 12.51
C ASP A 119 16.80 17.23 13.25
N GLU A 120 15.60 16.74 12.98
CA GLU A 120 14.35 17.14 13.64
C GLU A 120 14.13 16.42 14.99
N GLY A 121 15.05 15.53 15.39
CA GLY A 121 14.98 14.73 16.61
C GLY A 121 14.02 13.54 16.55
N VAL A 122 13.59 13.15 15.34
CA VAL A 122 12.63 12.08 15.07
C VAL A 122 13.35 10.86 14.53
N ARG A 123 13.24 9.73 15.24
CA ARG A 123 13.91 8.46 14.90
C ARG A 123 13.02 7.48 14.13
N GLU A 124 12.05 8.01 13.40
CA GLU A 124 11.09 7.23 12.65
C GLU A 124 10.60 7.95 11.39
N VAL A 125 10.41 7.20 10.30
CA VAL A 125 9.82 7.70 9.06
C VAL A 125 8.63 6.83 8.67
N LEU A 126 7.50 7.47 8.32
CA LEU A 126 6.33 6.80 7.76
C LEU A 126 6.47 6.67 6.25
N VAL A 127 6.49 5.44 5.74
CA VAL A 127 6.70 5.16 4.32
C VAL A 127 5.45 4.52 3.73
N SER A 128 4.94 5.12 2.66
CA SER A 128 3.83 4.56 1.89
C SER A 128 4.34 3.61 0.80
N CYS A 129 3.57 2.56 0.51
CA CYS A 129 3.90 1.66 -0.58
C CYS A 129 3.63 2.33 -1.94
N GLY A 130 4.60 2.30 -2.86
CA GLY A 130 4.42 2.85 -4.22
C GLY A 130 3.42 2.09 -5.11
N GLY A 131 2.93 0.93 -4.67
CA GLY A 131 2.03 0.05 -5.42
C GLY A 131 0.63 -0.13 -4.83
N CYS A 132 0.42 0.19 -3.55
CA CYS A 132 -0.88 0.05 -2.88
C CYS A 132 -1.09 1.18 -1.87
N SER A 133 -2.03 1.03 -0.93
CA SER A 133 -2.34 2.04 0.10
C SER A 133 -1.76 1.71 1.48
N LEU A 134 -0.81 0.78 1.56
CA LEU A 134 -0.20 0.37 2.82
C LEU A 134 0.89 1.34 3.26
N TRP A 135 1.02 1.48 4.57
CA TRP A 135 2.03 2.28 5.23
C TRP A 135 2.81 1.41 6.20
N VAL A 136 4.11 1.68 6.33
CA VAL A 136 4.99 1.09 7.35
C VAL A 136 5.68 2.22 8.11
N ARG A 137 6.01 1.96 9.37
CA ARG A 137 6.81 2.86 10.20
C ARG A 137 8.21 2.29 10.25
N VAL A 138 9.19 3.00 9.71
CA VAL A 138 10.60 2.59 9.76
C VAL A 138 11.26 3.33 10.92
N VAL A 139 11.67 2.61 11.96
CA VAL A 139 12.43 3.16 13.09
C VAL A 139 13.93 2.99 12.81
N PHE A 140 14.74 3.92 13.30
CA PHE A 140 16.20 3.89 13.09
C PHE A 140 16.95 4.56 14.25
N GLY A 141 18.24 4.24 14.38
CA GLY A 141 19.13 4.75 15.44
C GLY A 141 19.41 3.72 16.53
N VAL A 142 20.61 3.83 17.12
CA VAL A 142 21.03 3.10 18.33
C VAL A 142 20.76 3.91 19.61
#